data_AF-A0A2E7JF51-F1
#
_entry.id   AF-A0A2E7JF51-F1
#
_cell.length_a   1.000
_cell.length_b   1.000
_cell.length_c   1.000
_cell.angle_alpha   90.00
_cell.angle_beta   90.00
_cell.angle_gamma   90.00
#
_symmetry.space_group_name_H-M   'P 1'
#
loop_
_entity.id
_entity.type
_entity.pdbx_description
1 polymer ?
#
loop_
_entity_poly.entity_id
_entity_poly.type
_entity_poly.pdbx_seq_one_letter_code
_entity_poly.pdbx_strand_id
1 'polypeptide(L)'
;MTGERKGLSFDNLDDFQPRPKPTVAPAATKKAVDKTASFPSREQPDDAQINIKAATATLDRFRALAKAERYRHGEFLDILMDAYEGRVGGS
;
A
#
# COMPACT_ATOMS: atom_id res chain seq x y z
N MET A 1 -25.55 -4.85 -37.23
CA MET A 1 -26.55 -5.38 -36.29
C MET A 1 -26.31 -4.74 -34.92
N THR A 2 -26.88 -3.56 -34.69
CA THR A 2 -26.75 -2.80 -33.44
C THR A 2 -27.96 -3.10 -32.57
N GLY A 3 -27.85 -4.12 -31.71
CA GLY A 3 -28.88 -4.47 -30.74
C GLY A 3 -29.01 -3.37 -29.69
N GLU A 4 -30.16 -2.70 -29.68
CA GLU A 4 -30.50 -1.69 -28.68
C GLU A 4 -30.54 -2.33 -27.29
N ARG A 5 -29.81 -1.72 -26.34
CA ARG A 5 -29.69 -2.21 -24.97
C ARG A 5 -31.01 -1.98 -24.25
N LYS A 6 -31.71 -3.07 -23.94
CA LYS A 6 -32.90 -3.06 -23.07
C LYS A 6 -32.53 -2.44 -21.72
N GLY A 7 -33.18 -1.32 -21.37
CA GLY A 7 -32.99 -0.66 -20.08
C GLY A 7 -33.34 -1.59 -18.92
N LEU A 8 -32.58 -1.51 -17.82
CA LEU A 8 -32.80 -2.32 -16.63
C LEU A 8 -34.13 -1.93 -15.98
N SER A 9 -35.04 -2.89 -15.83
CA SER A 9 -36.33 -2.70 -15.17
C SER A 9 -36.18 -2.77 -13.65
N PHE A 10 -36.69 -1.75 -12.96
CA PHE A 10 -36.63 -1.62 -11.50
C PHE A 10 -37.85 -2.23 -10.78
N ASP A 11 -38.80 -2.81 -11.52
CA ASP A 11 -40.04 -3.40 -10.98
C ASP A 11 -39.83 -4.63 -10.08
N ASN A 12 -38.60 -5.16 -9.97
CA ASN A 12 -38.27 -6.30 -9.09
C ASN A 12 -37.43 -5.89 -7.87
N LEU A 13 -37.39 -4.59 -7.52
CA LEU A 13 -36.64 -4.10 -6.34
C LEU A 13 -37.26 -4.56 -5.01
N ASP A 14 -38.54 -4.92 -5.00
CA ASP A 14 -39.24 -5.36 -3.78
C ASP A 14 -38.80 -6.74 -3.29
N ASP A 15 -38.07 -7.51 -4.10
CA ASP A 15 -37.54 -8.85 -3.76
C ASP A 15 -36.32 -8.78 -2.81
N PHE A 16 -35.80 -7.57 -2.55
CA PHE A 16 -34.72 -7.30 -1.60
C PHE A 16 -35.21 -7.11 -0.15
N GLN A 17 -36.26 -7.82 0.26
CA GLN A 17 -36.69 -7.87 1.66
C GLN A 17 -35.69 -8.69 2.49
N PRO A 18 -35.22 -8.19 3.65
CA PRO A 18 -34.32 -8.94 4.52
C PRO A 18 -35.02 -10.20 5.04
N ARG A 19 -34.47 -11.38 4.68
CA ARG A 19 -34.97 -12.66 5.19
C ARG A 19 -34.87 -12.68 6.73
N PRO A 20 -35.91 -13.15 7.44
CA PRO A 20 -35.87 -13.21 8.90
C PRO A 20 -34.70 -14.07 9.36
N LYS A 21 -33.87 -13.50 10.24
CA LYS A 21 -32.73 -14.20 10.86
C LYS A 21 -33.24 -15.46 11.58
N PRO A 22 -32.70 -16.66 11.28
CA PRO A 22 -32.93 -17.80 12.15
C PRO A 22 -32.33 -17.50 13.53
N THR A 23 -33.14 -17.66 14.58
CA THR A 23 -32.75 -17.54 15.99
C THR A 23 -31.65 -18.56 16.30
N VAL A 24 -30.41 -18.10 16.48
CA VAL A 24 -29.29 -18.93 16.91
C VAL A 24 -29.19 -18.88 18.43
N ALA A 25 -29.46 -20.02 19.08
CA ALA A 25 -29.16 -20.28 20.49
C ALA A 25 -27.63 -20.42 20.71
N PRO A 26 -27.13 -20.28 21.96
CA PRO A 26 -25.86 -19.59 22.22
C PRO A 26 -24.59 -20.42 22.03
N ALA A 27 -23.50 -19.64 21.95
CA ALA A 27 -22.10 -19.99 21.77
C ALA A 27 -21.59 -21.19 22.59
N ALA A 28 -21.17 -22.24 21.90
CA ALA A 28 -20.08 -23.12 22.34
C ALA A 28 -19.71 -24.10 21.21
N THR A 29 -18.87 -23.70 20.24
CA THR A 29 -18.01 -24.58 19.39
C THR A 29 -17.44 -23.83 18.16
N LYS A 30 -16.68 -22.75 18.38
CA LYS A 30 -15.87 -22.14 17.30
C LYS A 30 -14.45 -21.77 17.75
N LYS A 31 -13.86 -22.56 18.65
CA LYS A 31 -12.42 -22.48 19.02
C LYS A 31 -11.58 -23.59 18.37
N ALA A 32 -11.98 -24.05 17.19
CA ALA A 32 -11.29 -25.11 16.44
C ALA A 32 -11.07 -24.75 14.97
N VAL A 33 -10.98 -23.45 14.64
CA VAL A 33 -10.57 -22.96 13.31
C VAL A 33 -9.32 -22.07 13.46
N ASP A 34 -8.37 -22.55 14.25
CA ASP A 34 -7.18 -21.79 14.68
C ASP A 34 -5.87 -22.31 14.05
N LYS A 35 -5.89 -23.18 13.02
CA LYS A 35 -4.63 -23.84 12.58
C LYS A 35 -4.35 -24.04 11.09
N THR A 36 -5.18 -23.57 10.16
CA THR A 36 -4.89 -23.77 8.72
C THR A 36 -5.35 -22.62 7.83
N ALA A 37 -5.14 -21.39 8.28
CA ALA A 37 -5.11 -20.23 7.40
C ALA A 37 -4.03 -19.27 7.92
N SER A 38 -2.78 -19.74 7.93
CA SER A 38 -1.65 -18.81 7.97
C SER A 38 -1.72 -18.06 6.65
N PHE A 39 -2.43 -16.93 6.65
CA PHE A 39 -2.28 -15.93 5.62
C PHE A 39 -0.79 -15.73 5.43
N PRO A 40 -0.26 -15.71 4.18
CA PRO A 40 1.11 -15.30 3.98
C PRO A 40 1.23 -13.94 4.66
N SER A 41 2.09 -13.87 5.69
CA SER A 41 2.42 -12.62 6.33
C SER A 41 2.79 -11.68 5.19
N ARG A 42 1.97 -10.66 4.95
CA ARG A 42 2.34 -9.60 4.02
C ARG A 42 3.58 -8.98 4.65
N GLU A 43 4.76 -9.38 4.19
CA GLU A 43 6.00 -8.68 4.51
C GLU A 43 5.71 -7.21 4.34
N GLN A 44 5.93 -6.46 5.42
CA GLN A 44 5.73 -5.03 5.38
C GLN A 44 6.75 -4.50 4.37
N PRO A 45 6.35 -3.70 3.37
CA PRO A 45 7.31 -3.16 2.44
C PRO A 45 8.38 -2.39 3.24
N ASP A 46 9.65 -2.66 2.98
CA ASP A 46 10.80 -2.01 3.63
C ASP A 46 10.92 -0.52 3.27
N ASP A 47 9.98 0.00 2.48
CA ASP A 47 9.91 1.39 2.09
C ASP A 47 9.38 2.26 3.23
N ALA A 48 10.25 3.13 3.75
CA ALA A 48 9.89 4.18 4.68
C ALA A 48 9.97 5.56 4.01
N GLN A 49 9.07 6.47 4.36
CA GLN A 49 9.10 7.86 3.91
C GLN A 49 9.66 8.77 5.01
N ILE A 50 10.65 9.60 4.65
CA ILE A 50 11.17 10.67 5.51
C ILE A 50 10.88 12.04 4.90
N ASN A 51 10.49 13.00 5.73
CA ASN A 51 10.30 14.39 5.30
C ASN A 51 11.54 15.21 5.67
N ILE A 52 12.24 15.73 4.68
CA ILE A 52 13.45 16.53 4.88
C ILE A 52 13.12 18.01 4.72
N LYS A 53 13.42 18.81 5.75
CA LYS A 53 13.38 20.28 5.68
C LYS A 53 14.78 20.81 5.44
N ALA A 54 14.98 21.49 4.31
CA ALA A 54 16.24 22.13 3.93
C ALA A 54 15.96 23.40 3.12
N ALA A 55 16.99 24.22 2.90
CA ALA A 55 16.90 25.36 2.00
C ALA A 55 16.51 24.90 0.58
N THR A 56 15.68 25.69 -0.11
CA THR A 56 15.20 25.37 -1.47
C THR A 56 16.37 25.10 -2.43
N ALA A 57 17.41 25.94 -2.37
CA ALA A 57 18.62 25.76 -3.17
C ALA A 57 19.32 24.40 -2.97
N THR A 58 19.30 23.88 -1.74
CA THR A 58 19.87 22.56 -1.42
C THR A 58 19.04 21.44 -2.03
N LEU A 59 17.71 21.52 -1.93
CA LEU A 59 16.81 20.52 -2.53
C LEU A 59 16.87 20.53 -4.05
N ASP A 60 16.97 21.72 -4.66
CA ASP A 60 17.10 21.85 -6.11
C ASP A 60 18.42 21.28 -6.60
N ARG A 61 19.52 21.53 -5.88
CA ARG A 61 20.82 20.94 -6.18
C ARG A 61 20.78 19.41 -6.07
N PHE A 62 20.17 18.88 -5.01
CA PHE A 62 20.01 17.42 -4.83
C PHE A 62 19.24 16.79 -6.00
N ARG A 63 18.11 17.39 -6.39
CA ARG A 63 17.30 16.94 -7.53
C ARG A 63 18.04 17.03 -8.86
N ALA A 64 18.79 18.12 -9.08
CA ALA A 64 19.57 18.32 -10.30
C ALA A 64 20.67 17.26 -10.43
N LEU A 65 21.37 16.96 -9.34
CA LEU A 65 22.41 15.93 -9.31
C LEU A 65 21.83 14.53 -9.52
N ALA A 66 20.75 14.17 -8.81
CA ALA A 66 20.06 12.89 -9.02
C ALA A 66 19.60 12.72 -10.48
N LYS A 67 19.08 13.80 -11.08
CA LYS A 67 18.61 13.78 -12.48
C LYS A 67 19.75 13.66 -13.49
N ALA A 68 20.88 14.30 -13.25
CA ALA A 68 22.04 14.23 -14.13
C ALA A 68 22.54 12.79 -14.30
N GLU A 69 22.59 12.05 -13.19
CA GLU A 69 23.04 10.65 -13.14
C GLU A 69 21.90 9.63 -13.30
N ARG A 70 20.66 10.11 -13.49
CA ARG A 70 19.43 9.30 -13.66
C ARG A 70 19.11 8.36 -12.49
N TYR A 71 19.52 8.74 -11.28
CA TYR A 71 19.19 8.01 -10.05
C TYR A 71 17.80 8.35 -9.51
N ARG A 72 17.19 7.40 -8.79
CA ARG A 72 16.05 7.71 -7.92
C ARG A 72 16.56 8.49 -6.70
N HIS A 73 15.70 9.32 -6.11
CA HIS A 73 16.08 10.13 -4.94
C HIS A 73 16.54 9.27 -3.75
N GLY A 74 15.94 8.09 -3.54
CA GLY A 74 16.37 7.16 -2.50
C GLY A 74 17.77 6.57 -2.77
N GLU A 75 18.00 6.07 -3.98
CA GLU A 75 19.32 5.53 -4.39
C GLU A 75 20.41 6.60 -4.33
N PHE A 76 20.09 7.82 -4.75
CA PHE A 76 21.04 8.93 -4.67
C PHE A 76 21.33 9.33 -3.22
N LEU A 77 20.34 9.25 -2.33
CA LEU A 77 20.55 9.45 -0.90
C LEU A 77 21.49 8.38 -0.31
N ASP A 78 21.33 7.12 -0.73
CA ASP A 78 22.18 5.99 -0.31
C ASP A 78 23.65 6.21 -0.68
N ILE A 79 23.92 6.58 -1.93
CA ILE A 79 25.27 6.93 -2.40
C ILE A 79 25.87 8.09 -1.60
N LEU A 80 25.06 9.10 -1.24
CA LEU A 80 25.54 10.21 -0.41
C LEU A 80 25.88 9.76 1.02
N MET A 81 25.13 8.81 1.57
CA MET A 81 25.42 8.20 2.88
C MET A 81 26.70 7.37 2.81
N ASP A 82 26.83 6.47 1.82
CA ASP A 82 28.04 5.67 1.60
C ASP A 82 29.30 6.54 1.46
N ALA A 83 29.21 7.61 0.67
CA ALA A 83 30.32 8.55 0.48
C ALA A 83 30.67 9.31 1.78
N TYR A 84 29.68 9.61 2.62
CA TYR A 84 29.90 10.25 3.90
C TYR A 84 30.51 9.28 4.92
N GLU A 85 30.00 8.05 5.02
CA GLU A 85 30.52 7.01 5.90
C GLU A 85 31.93 6.59 5.51
N GLY A 86 32.20 6.42 4.21
CA GLY A 86 33.55 6.16 3.69
C GLY A 86 34.54 7.28 3.98
N ARG A 87 34.07 8.52 4.13
CA ARG A 87 34.90 9.64 4.60
C ARG A 87 35.15 9.59 6.11
N VAL A 88 34.17 9.15 6.90
CA VAL A 88 34.26 9.09 8.37
C VAL A 88 35.05 7.87 8.85
N GLY A 89 35.02 6.76 8.12
CA GLY A 89 35.78 5.53 8.43
C GLY A 89 37.23 5.52 7.94
N GLY A 90 37.67 6.57 7.25
CA GLY A 90 39.02 6.69 6.67
C GLY A 90 39.98 7.60 7.44
N SER A 91 39.93 7.61 8.77
CA SER A 91 40.87 8.33 9.65
C SER A 91 41.65 7.39 10.57
#